data_AF-A0A8B6BL48-F1
#
_entry.id   AF-A0A8B6BL48-F1
#
_cell.length_a   1.000
_cell.length_b   1.000
_cell.length_c   1.000
_cell.angle_alpha   90.00
_cell.angle_beta   90.00
_cell.angle_gamma   90.00
#
_symmetry.space_group_name_H-M   'P 1'
#
loop_
_entity.id
_entity.type
_entity.pdbx_description
1 polymer ?
#
loop_
_entity_poly.entity_id
_entity_poly.type
_entity_poly.pdbx_seq_one_letter_code
_entity_poly.pdbx_strand_id
1 'polypeptide(L)'
;MSLASLGRKFTNISANWPGSTHDSHIFNTSNLCHYLETNNRGLADGLILGDSGYACRPFLMTPYLNPRERHQQRFNRAHSSTRSIIERAFGILKRRFHVLHSEVRMKPEKVCRVCRVFGACAVLHNIALTRNEPLEDVCGVHV
;
A
#
# COMPACT_ATOMS: atom_id res chain seq x y z
N MET A 1 1.67 -7.83 0.31
CA MET A 1 2.44 -6.62 0.72
C MET A 1 1.48 -5.62 1.35
N SER A 2 1.39 -5.55 2.68
CA SER A 2 0.52 -4.59 3.37
C SER A 2 1.21 -3.24 3.50
N LEU A 3 0.60 -2.18 2.99
CA LEU A 3 1.14 -0.81 3.00
C LEU A 3 0.08 0.17 3.49
N ALA A 4 0.35 0.81 4.63
CA ALA A 4 -0.38 1.99 5.06
C ALA A 4 0.23 3.22 4.37
N SER A 5 -0.61 4.07 3.77
CA SER A 5 -0.18 5.29 3.11
C SER A 5 -1.02 6.48 3.55
N LEU A 6 -0.34 7.48 4.10
CA LEU A 6 -0.90 8.81 4.33
C LEU A 6 -0.20 9.76 3.35
N GLY A 7 -0.97 10.41 2.46
CA GLY A 7 -0.42 11.43 1.55
C GLY A 7 0.61 10.92 0.52
N ARG A 8 0.45 9.69 0.00
CA ARG A 8 1.37 8.98 -0.93
C ARG A 8 2.70 8.53 -0.29
N LYS A 9 2.88 8.68 1.02
CA LYS A 9 4.05 8.18 1.74
C LYS A 9 3.85 6.74 2.15
N PHE A 10 4.89 5.92 2.05
CA PHE A 10 4.87 4.54 2.51
C PHE A 10 5.33 4.45 3.97
N THR A 11 4.48 3.99 4.89
CA THR A 11 4.82 3.95 6.33
C THR A 11 5.20 2.57 6.84
N ASN A 12 4.70 1.50 6.22
CA ASN A 12 5.05 0.13 6.60
C ASN A 12 5.08 -0.76 5.36
N ILE A 13 6.18 -1.49 5.14
CA ILE A 13 6.36 -2.37 3.99
C ILE A 13 6.65 -3.79 4.49
N SER A 14 5.83 -4.75 4.10
CA SER A 14 6.11 -6.18 4.28
C SER A 14 6.24 -6.86 2.92
N ALA A 15 7.45 -7.32 2.59
CA ALA A 15 7.78 -7.91 1.29
C ALA A 15 8.41 -9.31 1.38
N ASN A 16 8.64 -9.86 2.58
CA ASN A 16 9.38 -11.12 2.78
C ASN A 16 8.55 -12.40 2.52
N TRP A 17 7.51 -12.32 1.70
CA TRP A 17 6.56 -13.40 1.50
C TRP A 17 6.53 -13.83 0.03
N PRO A 18 6.33 -15.14 -0.26
CA PRO A 18 6.07 -15.62 -1.61
C PRO A 18 4.89 -14.88 -2.26
N GLY A 19 4.93 -14.68 -3.58
CA GLY A 19 3.87 -13.99 -4.32
C GLY A 19 2.50 -14.68 -4.29
N SER A 20 2.44 -15.96 -3.87
CA SER A 20 1.20 -16.71 -3.68
C SER A 20 0.58 -16.55 -2.30
N THR A 21 1.25 -15.88 -1.35
CA THR A 21 0.72 -15.70 0.00
C THR A 21 -0.36 -14.62 0.01
N HIS A 22 -1.52 -14.95 0.59
CA HIS A 22 -2.63 -14.01 0.69
C HIS A 22 -2.27 -12.80 1.57
N ASP A 23 -2.63 -11.61 1.10
CA ASP A 23 -2.28 -10.34 1.73
C ASP A 23 -2.81 -10.21 3.18
N SER A 24 -3.96 -10.81 3.48
CA SER A 24 -4.48 -10.83 4.86
C SER A 24 -3.67 -11.72 5.79
N HIS A 25 -3.09 -12.82 5.29
CA HIS A 25 -2.18 -13.65 6.08
C HIS A 25 -0.90 -12.87 6.40
N ILE A 26 -0.32 -12.21 5.39
CA ILE A 26 0.89 -11.39 5.57
C ILE A 26 0.66 -10.33 6.66
N PHE A 27 -0.50 -9.68 6.63
CA PHE A 27 -0.86 -8.68 7.63
C PHE A 27 -1.05 -9.29 9.02
N ASN A 28 -1.82 -10.36 9.15
CA ASN A 28 -2.08 -11.01 10.44
C ASN A 28 -0.80 -11.51 11.12
N THR A 29 0.23 -11.91 10.35
CA THR A 29 1.53 -12.34 10.88
C THR A 29 2.53 -11.18 11.07
N SER A 30 2.15 -9.95 10.74
CA SER A 30 3.06 -8.80 10.81
C SER A 30 3.10 -8.17 12.21
N ASN A 31 4.27 -7.63 12.58
CA ASN A 31 4.44 -6.81 13.78
C ASN A 31 3.51 -5.59 13.80
N LEU A 32 3.10 -5.10 12.62
CA LEU A 32 2.16 -3.99 12.51
C LEU A 32 0.78 -4.40 13.03
N CYS A 33 0.25 -5.57 12.62
CA CYS A 33 -1.04 -6.04 13.12
C CYS A 33 -1.00 -6.24 14.63
N HIS A 34 0.06 -6.87 15.15
CA HIS A 34 0.23 -7.04 16.58
C HIS A 34 0.25 -5.70 17.33
N TYR A 35 1.01 -4.72 16.84
CA TYR A 35 1.05 -3.38 17.43
C TYR A 35 -0.34 -2.71 17.44
N LEU A 36 -1.08 -2.77 16.33
CA LEU A 36 -2.41 -2.17 16.22
C LEU A 36 -3.44 -2.86 17.12
N GLU A 37 -3.37 -4.18 17.26
CA GLU A 37 -4.22 -4.95 18.17
C GLU A 37 -3.92 -4.60 19.64
N THR A 38 -2.66 -4.59 20.05
CA THR A 38 -2.27 -4.26 21.43
C THR A 38 -2.67 -2.85 21.83
N ASN A 39 -2.55 -1.89 20.92
CA ASN A 39 -2.89 -0.50 21.20
C ASN A 39 -4.37 -0.17 20.93
N ASN A 40 -5.12 -1.10 20.32
CA ASN A 40 -6.49 -0.94 19.83
C ASN A 40 -6.77 0.42 19.16
N ARG A 41 -5.79 0.94 18.42
CA ARG A 41 -5.85 2.25 17.78
C ARG A 41 -5.22 2.18 16.40
N GLY A 42 -5.72 3.03 15.52
CA GLY A 42 -5.15 3.24 14.20
C GLY A 42 -3.76 3.87 14.23
N LEU A 43 -3.16 4.07 13.06
CA LEU A 43 -1.86 4.73 12.94
C LEU A 43 -2.07 6.24 13.01
N ALA A 44 -1.44 6.93 13.98
CA ALA A 44 -1.53 8.39 14.16
C ALA A 44 -2.99 8.91 14.16
N ASP A 45 -3.83 8.29 14.99
CA ASP A 45 -5.27 8.59 15.16
C ASP A 45 -6.15 8.35 13.91
N GLY A 46 -5.60 7.77 12.84
CA GLY A 46 -6.31 7.44 11.60
C GLY A 46 -6.54 5.92 11.42
N LEU A 47 -7.66 5.57 10.77
CA LEU A 47 -7.99 4.18 10.41
C LEU A 47 -7.27 3.72 9.14
N ILE A 48 -6.92 2.44 9.08
CA ILE A 48 -6.36 1.82 7.88
C ILE A 48 -7.50 1.38 6.96
N LEU A 49 -7.35 1.59 5.65
CA LEU A 49 -8.28 1.07 4.65
C LEU A 49 -7.69 -0.19 4.03
N GLY A 50 -8.32 -1.34 4.27
CA GLY A 50 -7.97 -2.63 3.69
C GLY A 50 -8.87 -3.02 2.52
N ASP A 51 -8.43 -4.01 1.76
CA ASP A 51 -9.26 -4.64 0.73
C ASP A 51 -10.33 -5.57 1.29
N SER A 52 -11.25 -6.01 0.43
CA SER A 52 -12.26 -7.02 0.71
C SER A 52 -11.68 -8.34 1.23
N GLY A 53 -10.41 -8.65 0.91
CA GLY A 53 -9.70 -9.82 1.43
C GLY A 53 -9.27 -9.71 2.90
N TYR A 54 -9.37 -8.53 3.52
CA TYR A 54 -9.04 -8.34 4.93
C TYR A 54 -10.28 -8.46 5.82
N ALA A 55 -10.08 -8.86 7.08
CA ALA A 55 -11.13 -8.79 8.09
C ALA A 55 -11.28 -7.34 8.58
N CYS A 56 -12.52 -6.85 8.69
CA CYS A 56 -12.79 -5.54 9.30
C CYS A 56 -12.47 -5.57 10.80
N ARG A 57 -11.78 -4.54 11.30
CA ARG A 57 -11.28 -4.43 12.68
C ARG A 57 -11.40 -2.97 13.15
N PRO A 58 -11.35 -2.68 14.46
CA PRO A 58 -11.44 -1.31 14.99
C PRO A 58 -10.43 -0.31 14.40
N PHE A 59 -9.30 -0.80 13.91
CA PHE A 59 -8.23 -0.01 13.28
C PHE A 59 -8.11 -0.23 11.75
N LEU A 60 -8.93 -1.13 11.16
CA LEU A 60 -8.87 -1.49 9.73
C LEU A 60 -10.28 -1.63 9.15
N MET A 61 -10.64 -0.74 8.23
CA MET A 61 -11.93 -0.76 7.54
C MET A 61 -11.83 -1.39 6.15
N THR A 62 -12.78 -2.27 5.84
CA THR A 62 -12.91 -2.91 4.52
C THR A 62 -14.21 -2.47 3.83
N PRO A 63 -14.27 -2.52 2.48
CA PRO A 63 -15.48 -2.15 1.76
C PRO A 63 -16.62 -3.13 2.05
N TYR A 64 -17.86 -2.66 1.94
CA TYR A 64 -19.02 -3.55 1.93
C TYR A 64 -18.97 -4.45 0.69
N LEU A 65 -19.00 -5.77 0.87
CA LEU A 65 -18.98 -6.73 -0.24
C LEU A 65 -20.24 -6.65 -1.12
N ASN A 66 -21.41 -6.46 -0.48
CA ASN A 66 -22.71 -6.41 -1.13
C ASN A 66 -23.49 -5.16 -0.70
N PRO A 67 -23.14 -3.95 -1.20
CA PRO A 67 -23.78 -2.71 -0.78
C PRO A 67 -25.20 -2.60 -1.35
N ARG A 68 -26.21 -2.75 -0.48
CA ARG A 68 -27.64 -2.64 -0.83
C ARG A 68 -28.19 -1.25 -0.56
N GLU A 69 -27.67 -0.58 0.47
CA GLU A 69 -28.16 0.71 0.91
C GLU A 69 -27.31 1.87 0.36
N ARG A 70 -27.94 3.05 0.20
CA ARG A 70 -27.26 4.24 -0.33
C ARG A 70 -26.04 4.65 0.49
N HIS A 71 -26.07 4.49 1.81
CA HIS A 71 -24.93 4.82 2.67
C HIS A 71 -23.74 3.87 2.46
N GLN A 72 -24.00 2.58 2.24
CA GLN A 72 -22.96 1.58 1.94
C GLN A 72 -22.29 1.88 0.60
N GLN A 73 -23.07 2.27 -0.42
CA GLN A 73 -22.54 2.67 -1.72
C GLN A 73 -21.69 3.94 -1.63
N ARG A 74 -22.15 4.95 -0.86
CA ARG A 74 -21.38 6.18 -0.61
C ARG A 74 -20.07 5.88 0.12
N PHE A 75 -20.11 5.01 1.13
CA PHE A 75 -18.93 4.55 1.84
C PHE A 75 -17.95 3.87 0.90
N ASN A 76 -18.39 2.87 0.12
CA ASN A 76 -17.52 2.17 -0.82
C ASN A 76 -16.91 3.13 -1.85
N ARG A 77 -17.67 4.10 -2.36
CA ARG A 77 -17.14 5.12 -3.28
C ARG A 77 -16.03 5.95 -2.64
N ALA A 78 -16.22 6.41 -1.41
CA ALA A 78 -15.20 7.15 -0.67
C ALA A 78 -13.98 6.28 -0.35
N HIS A 79 -14.21 5.03 0.05
CA HIS A 79 -13.18 4.03 0.34
C HIS A 79 -12.30 3.76 -0.89
N SER A 80 -12.91 3.45 -2.04
CA SER A 80 -12.21 3.25 -3.31
C SER A 80 -11.45 4.50 -3.75
N SER A 81 -12.07 5.68 -3.68
CA SER A 81 -11.40 6.94 -4.03
C SER A 81 -10.16 7.21 -3.18
N THR A 82 -10.22 6.87 -1.89
CA THR A 82 -9.09 7.03 -0.98
C THR A 82 -8.00 6.01 -1.28
N ARG A 83 -8.37 4.77 -1.60
CA ARG A 83 -7.42 3.73 -2.03
C ARG A 83 -6.75 4.03 -3.37
N SER A 84 -7.40 4.75 -4.29
CA SER A 84 -6.75 5.16 -5.53
C SER A 84 -5.48 6.01 -5.29
N ILE A 85 -5.36 6.69 -4.14
CA ILE A 85 -4.15 7.44 -3.76
C ILE A 85 -2.95 6.50 -3.61
N ILE A 86 -3.12 5.34 -2.95
CA ILE A 86 -2.02 4.40 -2.74
C ILE A 86 -1.66 3.66 -4.03
N GLU A 87 -2.65 3.30 -4.86
CA GLU A 87 -2.40 2.74 -6.19
C GLU A 87 -1.61 3.71 -7.07
N ARG A 88 -1.98 5.00 -7.04
CA ARG A 88 -1.23 6.04 -7.74
C ARG A 88 0.19 6.19 -7.20
N ALA A 89 0.39 6.10 -5.88
CA ALA A 89 1.71 6.14 -5.26
C ALA A 89 2.60 4.97 -5.73
N PHE A 90 2.05 3.75 -5.81
CA PHE A 90 2.77 2.61 -6.40
C PHE A 90 3.09 2.81 -7.88
N GLY A 91 2.16 3.35 -8.66
CA GLY A 91 2.40 3.67 -10.07
C GLY A 91 3.54 4.68 -10.24
N ILE A 92 3.59 5.71 -9.41
CA ILE A 92 4.69 6.69 -9.39
C ILE A 92 6.00 6.03 -8.97
N LEU A 93 5.99 5.20 -7.91
CA LEU A 93 7.18 4.50 -7.43
C LEU A 93 7.79 3.61 -8.52
N LYS A 94 6.97 2.82 -9.22
CA LYS A 94 7.42 1.94 -10.32
C LYS A 94 7.98 2.71 -11.51
N ARG A 95 7.41 3.87 -11.83
CA ARG A 95 7.93 4.74 -12.91
C ARG A 95 9.25 5.39 -12.52
N ARG A 96 9.33 5.95 -11.31
CA ARG A 96 10.53 6.61 -10.78
C ARG A 96 11.71 5.64 -10.67
N PHE A 97 11.45 4.39 -10.30
CA PHE A 97 12.47 3.37 -10.17
C PHE A 97 12.22 2.22 -11.14
N HIS A 98 12.77 2.32 -12.35
CA HIS A 98 12.64 1.33 -13.42
C HIS A 98 13.02 -0.10 -12.99
N VAL A 99 13.88 -0.26 -11.98
CA VAL A 99 14.20 -1.55 -11.36
C VAL A 99 12.97 -2.31 -10.85
N LEU A 100 11.86 -1.61 -10.58
CA LEU A 100 10.58 -2.18 -10.13
C LEU A 100 9.58 -2.43 -11.28
N HIS A 101 9.93 -2.08 -12.53
CA HIS A 101 9.05 -2.19 -13.69
C HIS A 101 9.04 -3.58 -14.32
N SER A 102 10.13 -4.34 -14.16
CA SER A 102 10.23 -5.68 -14.72
C SER A 102 9.59 -6.73 -13.81
N GLU A 103 8.88 -7.70 -14.39
CA GLU A 103 8.58 -8.96 -13.72
C GLU A 103 9.89 -9.57 -13.21
N VAL A 104 10.09 -9.53 -11.89
CA VAL A 104 11.24 -10.15 -11.26
C VAL A 104 11.02 -11.67 -11.30
N ARG A 105 11.34 -12.28 -12.44
CA ARG A 105 11.48 -13.73 -12.57
C ARG A 105 12.81 -14.14 -11.95
N MET A 106 12.91 -14.05 -10.63
CA MET A 106 14.13 -14.41 -9.91
C MET A 106 13.91 -15.61 -8.99
N LYS A 107 14.95 -16.43 -8.89
CA LYS A 107 15.05 -17.55 -7.95
C LYS A 107 14.81 -17.08 -6.50
N PRO A 108 14.29 -17.95 -5.61
CA PRO A 108 13.95 -17.60 -4.22
C PRO A 108 15.06 -16.88 -3.46
N GLU A 109 16.34 -17.22 -3.71
CA GLU A 109 17.50 -16.58 -3.06
C GLU A 109 17.61 -15.07 -3.33
N LYS A 110 17.03 -14.57 -4.42
CA LYS A 110 17.07 -13.15 -4.81
C LYS A 110 15.83 -12.38 -4.38
N VAL A 111 14.78 -13.05 -3.88
CA VAL A 111 13.55 -12.39 -3.40
C VAL A 111 13.89 -11.43 -2.25
N CYS A 112 14.71 -11.84 -1.29
CA CYS A 112 15.21 -10.95 -0.23
C CYS A 112 15.90 -9.69 -0.75
N ARG A 113 16.61 -9.76 -1.89
CA ARG A 113 17.23 -8.58 -2.51
C ARG A 113 16.17 -7.64 -3.09
N VAL A 114 15.14 -8.20 -3.72
CA VAL A 114 14.04 -7.43 -4.31
C VAL A 114 13.23 -6.72 -3.22
N CYS A 115 12.97 -7.40 -2.09
CA CYS A 115 12.35 -6.78 -0.91
C CYS A 115 13.16 -5.59 -0.40
N ARG A 116 14.50 -5.73 -0.33
CA ARG A 116 15.41 -4.64 0.08
C ARG A 116 15.42 -3.49 -0.92
N VAL A 117 15.48 -3.78 -2.22
CA VAL A 117 15.42 -2.78 -3.28
C VAL A 117 14.10 -2.02 -3.21
N PHE A 118 12.97 -2.73 -3.05
CA PHE A 118 11.66 -2.10 -2.89
C PHE A 118 11.61 -1.21 -1.65
N GLY A 119 12.08 -1.71 -0.50
CA GLY A 119 12.18 -0.94 0.73
C GLY A 119 13.02 0.33 0.57
N ALA A 120 14.19 0.24 -0.06
CA ALA A 120 15.05 1.39 -0.35
C ALA A 120 14.35 2.39 -1.29
N CYS A 121 13.70 1.93 -2.35
CA CYS A 121 12.96 2.78 -3.29
C CYS A 121 11.83 3.55 -2.58
N ALA A 122 11.09 2.88 -1.68
CA ALA A 122 10.03 3.52 -0.93
C ALA A 122 10.55 4.58 0.06
N VAL A 123 11.68 4.32 0.73
CA VAL A 123 12.35 5.33 1.58
C VAL A 123 12.80 6.53 0.74
N LEU A 124 13.47 6.29 -0.38
CA LEU A 124 13.90 7.34 -1.30
C LEU A 124 12.70 8.14 -1.86
N HIS A 125 11.59 7.48 -2.18
CA HIS A 125 10.36 8.14 -2.59
C HIS A 125 9.81 9.06 -1.50
N ASN A 126 9.77 8.61 -0.25
CA ASN A 126 9.32 9.43 0.88
C ASN A 126 10.23 10.66 1.09
N ILE A 127 11.55 10.51 0.92
CA ILE A 127 12.51 11.60 0.98
C ILE A 127 12.23 12.61 -0.14
N ALA A 128 12.09 12.14 -1.38
CA ALA A 128 11.79 12.98 -2.53
C ALA A 128 10.48 13.77 -2.36
N LEU A 129 9.42 13.12 -1.85
CA LEU A 129 8.17 13.80 -1.51
C LEU A 129 8.37 14.87 -0.44
N THR A 130 9.22 14.62 0.56
CA THR A 130 9.51 15.59 1.63
C THR A 130 10.32 16.78 1.11
N ARG A 131 11.15 16.56 0.08
CA ARG A 131 11.95 17.58 -0.58
C ARG A 131 11.19 18.32 -1.71
N ASN A 132 9.91 18.00 -1.93
CA ASN A 132 9.11 18.51 -3.05
C ASN A 132 9.80 18.35 -4.41
N GLU A 133 10.53 17.25 -4.61
CA GLU A 133 11.13 16.96 -5.91
C GLU A 133 10.04 16.73 -6.95
N PRO A 134 10.21 17.28 -8.17
CA PRO A 134 9.27 17.03 -9.25
C PRO A 134 9.12 15.53 -9.47
N LEU A 135 7.88 15.08 -9.62
CA LEU A 135 7.64 13.80 -10.25
C LEU A 135 8.04 13.99 -11.71
N GLU A 136 8.89 13.12 -12.26
CA GLU A 136 9.14 13.13 -13.71
C GLU A 136 7.78 13.10 -14.41
N ASP A 137 7.45 14.22 -15.03
CA ASP A 137 6.13 14.49 -15.56
C ASP A 137 5.91 13.63 -16.80
N VAL A 138 4.65 13.31 -17.06
CA VAL A 138 4.20 12.54 -18.21
C VAL A 138 4.60 13.29 -19.47
N CYS A 139 5.67 12.89 -20.15
CA CYS A 139 5.80 13.18 -21.57
C CYS A 139 4.77 12.32 -22.30
N GLY A 140 3.61 12.90 -22.61
CA GLY A 140 2.67 12.30 -23.57
C GLY A 140 1.17 12.53 -23.34
N VAL A 141 0.72 13.75 -23.05
CA VAL A 141 -0.53 14.26 -23.65
C VAL A 141 -0.27 15.69 -24.08
N HIS A 142 0.20 15.86 -25.32
CA HIS A 142 -0.01 17.10 -26.02
C HIS A 142 -1.52 17.20 -26.35
N VAL A 143 -2.03 18.43 -26.18
CA VAL A 143 -3.32 19.00 -26.61
C VAL A 143 -4.10 18.17 -27.62
#